data_AF-A0A7C1WS08-F1
#
_entry.id   AF-A0A7C1WS08-F1
#
_cell.length_a   1.000
_cell.length_b   1.000
_cell.length_c   1.000
_cell.angle_alpha   90.00
_cell.angle_beta   90.00
_cell.angle_gamma   90.00
#
_symmetry.space_group_name_H-M   'P 1'
#
loop_
_entity.id
_entity.type
_entity.pdbx_description
1 polymer ?
#
loop_
_entity_poly.entity_id
_entity_poly.type
_entity_poly.pdbx_seq_one_letter_code
_entity_poly.pdbx_strand_id
1 'polypeptide(L)'
;MTRWLIIAFLMALASLSHWQVAPAQQGRAPAVVINEIAWAGTAASVSDEWIELYNNTAQDIDLTGWTLSWAKVSIHFEEGQEGSSTKTVNGSVIPAHGFYLLERTDDNTVSDIDADLVYTGLLSNKGVSLVLRDERDVIVDTTNNDGGAWTAGTAGKAEVPYASMERIDPRVGDTLGNWASNDGQTRNGLDAKGDPLNGTPKEENSVFGS
;
A
#
# COMPACT_ATOMS: atom_id res chain seq x y z
N MET A 1 -81.82 -9.87 19.18
CA MET A 1 -80.86 -9.38 20.19
C MET A 1 -79.51 -10.02 19.89
N THR A 2 -78.49 -9.17 19.78
CA THR A 2 -77.31 -9.37 18.93
C THR A 2 -76.15 -9.98 19.72
N ARG A 3 -75.45 -10.93 19.07
CA ARG A 3 -74.21 -11.60 19.51
C ARG A 3 -73.07 -10.63 19.81
N TRP A 4 -72.17 -11.01 20.73
CA TRP A 4 -70.73 -10.69 20.62
C TRP A 4 -69.86 -11.86 21.10
N LEU A 5 -69.02 -12.36 20.19
CA LEU A 5 -67.86 -13.22 20.46
C LEU A 5 -66.67 -12.29 20.74
N ILE A 6 -65.88 -12.59 21.77
CA ILE A 6 -64.57 -11.95 21.97
C ILE A 6 -63.51 -12.89 21.40
N ILE A 7 -62.80 -12.42 20.37
CA ILE A 7 -61.63 -13.08 19.77
C ILE A 7 -60.40 -12.57 20.53
N ALA A 8 -59.66 -13.48 21.18
CA ALA A 8 -58.36 -13.17 21.76
C ALA A 8 -57.27 -13.34 20.69
N PHE A 9 -56.54 -12.26 20.39
CA PHE A 9 -55.41 -12.27 19.45
C PHE A 9 -54.11 -12.41 20.25
N LEU A 10 -53.46 -13.56 20.15
CA LEU A 10 -52.10 -13.78 20.64
C LEU A 10 -51.12 -13.14 19.64
N MET A 11 -50.44 -12.06 20.03
CA MET A 11 -49.30 -11.54 19.28
C MET A 11 -48.04 -12.32 19.65
N ALA A 12 -47.46 -13.01 18.67
CA ALA A 12 -46.12 -13.58 18.77
C ALA A 12 -45.08 -12.45 18.67
N LEU A 13 -44.21 -12.35 19.67
CA LEU A 13 -43.01 -11.50 19.63
C LEU A 13 -41.96 -12.19 18.75
N ALA A 14 -41.78 -11.69 17.53
CA ALA A 14 -40.63 -12.02 16.71
C ALA A 14 -39.41 -11.26 17.23
N SER A 15 -38.38 -11.98 17.70
CA SER A 15 -37.08 -11.40 17.98
C SER A 15 -36.41 -11.02 16.67
N LEU A 16 -36.34 -9.71 16.38
CA LEU A 16 -35.50 -9.18 15.33
C LEU A 16 -34.04 -9.31 15.79
N SER A 17 -33.32 -10.25 15.20
CA SER A 17 -31.86 -10.29 15.23
C SER A 17 -31.36 -9.04 14.50
N HIS A 18 -30.98 -8.04 15.28
CA HIS A 18 -30.29 -6.88 14.76
C HIS A 18 -28.88 -7.35 14.37
N TRP A 19 -28.64 -7.50 13.08
CA TRP A 19 -27.29 -7.51 12.55
C TRP A 19 -26.72 -6.13 12.83
N GLN A 20 -26.00 -6.03 13.94
CA GLN A 20 -25.25 -4.83 14.27
C GLN A 20 -24.07 -4.82 13.31
N VAL A 21 -24.23 -4.13 12.18
CA VAL A 21 -23.10 -3.76 11.33
C VAL A 21 -22.17 -2.98 12.26
N ALA A 22 -21.01 -3.55 12.56
CA ALA A 22 -20.00 -2.83 13.32
C ALA A 22 -19.74 -1.51 12.58
N PRO A 23 -19.71 -0.37 13.28
CA PRO A 23 -19.31 0.86 12.62
C PRO A 23 -17.93 0.63 11.98
N ALA A 24 -17.77 1.06 10.73
CA ALA A 24 -16.45 1.17 10.12
C ALA A 24 -15.53 1.88 11.13
N GLN A 25 -14.35 1.34 11.40
CA GLN A 25 -13.37 2.00 12.25
C GLN A 25 -12.93 3.31 11.59
N GLN A 26 -13.68 4.39 11.81
CA GLN A 26 -13.19 5.73 11.61
C GLN A 26 -12.36 6.09 12.85
N GLY A 27 -11.05 6.30 12.67
CA GLY A 27 -10.27 7.12 13.60
C GLY A 27 -8.95 6.57 14.14
N ARG A 28 -8.40 5.45 13.64
CA ARG A 28 -7.00 5.08 13.96
C ARG A 28 -6.16 5.18 12.69
N ALA A 29 -5.02 5.87 12.79
CA ALA A 29 -4.02 5.86 11.73
C ALA A 29 -3.65 4.40 11.40
N PRO A 30 -3.58 4.02 10.11
CA PRO A 30 -3.13 2.69 9.70
C PRO A 30 -1.73 2.41 10.27
N ALA A 31 -1.54 1.20 10.82
CA ALA A 31 -0.28 0.84 11.47
C ALA A 31 0.88 0.75 10.45
N VAL A 32 0.60 0.18 9.28
CA VAL A 32 1.49 0.17 8.12
C VAL A 32 0.73 0.79 6.95
N VAL A 33 1.40 1.61 6.15
CA VAL A 33 0.83 2.19 4.93
C VAL A 33 1.67 1.85 3.72
N ILE A 34 1.03 1.86 2.55
CA ILE A 34 1.74 1.98 1.28
C ILE A 34 2.22 3.43 1.19
N ASN A 35 3.53 3.63 1.20
CA ASN A 35 4.16 4.93 1.43
C ASN A 35 4.64 5.60 0.15
N GLU A 36 5.27 4.84 -0.75
CA GLU A 36 5.85 5.34 -1.99
C GLU A 36 5.73 4.28 -3.09
N ILE A 37 5.51 4.72 -4.34
CA ILE A 37 5.41 3.85 -5.51
C ILE A 37 6.10 4.50 -6.72
N ALA A 38 7.16 3.88 -7.23
CA ALA A 38 7.77 4.26 -8.50
C ALA A 38 7.23 3.43 -9.65
N TRP A 39 5.96 3.67 -9.96
CA TRP A 39 5.23 2.89 -10.94
C TRP A 39 5.76 3.02 -12.38
N ALA A 40 6.58 4.03 -12.68
CA ALA A 40 7.11 4.28 -14.02
C ALA A 40 8.53 3.73 -14.26
N GLY A 41 9.13 3.12 -13.23
CA GLY A 41 10.54 2.77 -13.20
C GLY A 41 11.45 3.97 -12.93
N THR A 42 12.73 3.83 -13.28
CA THR A 42 13.77 4.86 -13.15
C THR A 42 14.19 5.43 -14.51
N ALA A 43 15.08 6.42 -14.50
CA ALA A 43 15.77 6.88 -15.71
C ALA A 43 16.75 5.82 -16.27
N ALA A 44 17.25 4.92 -15.42
CA ALA A 44 18.03 3.77 -15.86
C ALA A 44 17.19 2.79 -16.68
N SER A 45 16.02 2.38 -16.17
CA SER A 45 15.12 1.45 -16.82
C SER A 45 13.67 1.58 -16.34
N VAL A 46 12.74 1.47 -17.28
CA VAL A 46 11.28 1.45 -17.01
C VAL A 46 10.83 0.20 -16.26
N SER A 47 11.69 -0.81 -16.13
CA SER A 47 11.37 -2.02 -15.37
C SER A 47 11.70 -1.89 -13.89
N ASP A 48 12.48 -0.87 -13.53
CA ASP A 48 13.08 -0.65 -12.21
C ASP A 48 12.04 0.02 -11.29
N GLU A 49 10.95 -0.71 -11.05
CA GLU A 49 9.83 -0.29 -10.22
C GLU A 49 10.10 -0.67 -8.76
N TRP A 50 9.68 0.20 -7.82
CA TRP A 50 9.63 -0.15 -6.40
C TRP A 50 8.31 0.25 -5.76
N ILE A 51 8.01 -0.42 -4.65
CA ILE A 51 6.93 -0.11 -3.71
C ILE A 51 7.56 -0.03 -2.33
N GLU A 52 7.16 0.95 -1.54
CA GLU A 52 7.58 1.08 -0.16
C GLU A 52 6.40 1.00 0.81
N LEU A 53 6.60 0.30 1.92
CA LEU A 53 5.72 0.35 3.09
C LEU A 53 6.37 1.13 4.22
N TYR A 54 5.56 1.85 5.00
CA TYR A 54 6.01 2.58 6.19
C TYR A 54 5.26 2.14 7.44
N ASN A 55 5.99 1.94 8.55
CA ASN A 55 5.42 1.64 9.86
C ASN A 55 5.17 2.93 10.66
N ASN A 56 3.91 3.33 10.83
CA ASN A 56 3.52 4.51 11.60
C ASN A 56 3.65 4.34 13.12
N THR A 57 3.99 3.15 13.61
CA THR A 57 3.97 2.83 15.04
C THR A 57 5.35 2.95 15.67
N ALA A 58 5.36 3.12 16.99
CA ALA A 58 6.59 3.15 17.80
C ALA A 58 7.09 1.74 18.18
N GLN A 59 6.63 0.70 17.48
CA GLN A 59 7.02 -0.69 17.70
C GLN A 59 7.33 -1.35 16.37
N ASP A 60 8.23 -2.33 16.38
CA ASP A 60 8.51 -3.14 15.21
C ASP A 60 7.25 -3.94 14.82
N ILE A 61 6.99 -4.05 13.51
CA ILE A 61 5.88 -4.81 12.96
C ILE A 61 6.45 -5.95 12.12
N ASP A 62 6.08 -7.18 12.49
CA ASP A 62 6.35 -8.37 11.69
C ASP A 62 5.22 -8.57 10.67
N LEU A 63 5.59 -8.57 9.39
CA LEU A 63 4.70 -8.77 8.24
C LEU A 63 4.47 -10.25 7.94
N THR A 64 5.01 -11.19 8.72
CA THR A 64 4.80 -12.63 8.47
C THR A 64 3.31 -12.95 8.34
N GLY A 65 2.93 -13.55 7.21
CA GLY A 65 1.55 -13.88 6.88
C GLY A 65 0.73 -12.74 6.23
N TRP A 66 1.27 -11.53 6.15
CA TRP A 66 0.65 -10.41 5.45
C TRP A 66 0.71 -10.61 3.93
N THR A 67 -0.15 -9.89 3.21
CA THR A 67 -0.14 -9.90 1.74
C THR A 67 -0.25 -8.50 1.15
N LEU A 68 0.48 -8.27 0.05
CA LEU A 68 0.30 -7.11 -0.81
C LEU A 68 -0.12 -7.61 -2.20
N SER A 69 -1.22 -7.09 -2.73
CA SER A 69 -1.77 -7.57 -3.99
C SER A 69 -2.18 -6.44 -4.93
N TRP A 70 -2.02 -6.67 -6.23
CA TRP A 70 -2.52 -5.81 -7.30
C TRP A 70 -2.71 -6.62 -8.58
N ALA A 71 -3.74 -6.32 -9.36
CA ALA A 71 -4.05 -7.05 -10.60
C ALA A 71 -4.01 -8.59 -10.45
N LYS A 72 -2.96 -9.25 -10.96
CA LYS A 72 -2.73 -10.71 -10.84
C LYS A 72 -1.53 -11.07 -9.96
N VAL A 73 -0.97 -10.08 -9.28
CA VAL A 73 0.20 -10.19 -8.40
C VAL A 73 -0.27 -10.34 -6.96
N SER A 74 0.35 -11.27 -6.25
CA SER A 74 0.19 -11.46 -4.81
C SER A 74 1.55 -11.71 -4.18
N ILE A 75 1.97 -10.79 -3.31
CA ILE A 75 3.20 -10.86 -2.53
C ILE A 75 2.85 -11.39 -1.15
N HIS A 76 3.66 -12.33 -0.67
CA HIS A 76 3.56 -12.89 0.67
C HIS A 76 4.87 -12.57 1.41
N PHE A 77 4.78 -11.93 2.58
CA PHE A 77 5.93 -11.42 3.33
C PHE A 77 6.57 -12.48 4.25
N GLU A 78 6.65 -13.73 3.78
CA GLU A 78 7.17 -14.83 4.57
C GLU A 78 8.64 -15.07 4.21
N GLU A 79 9.52 -14.96 5.21
CA GLU A 79 10.98 -15.03 5.01
C GLU A 79 11.39 -16.34 4.34
N GLY A 80 12.26 -16.25 3.34
CA GLY A 80 12.73 -17.42 2.58
C GLY A 80 11.69 -18.10 1.68
N GLN A 81 10.48 -17.55 1.53
CA GLN A 81 9.51 -18.06 0.56
C GLN A 81 9.76 -17.51 -0.85
N GLU A 82 9.70 -18.42 -1.82
CA GLU A 82 9.57 -18.09 -3.24
C GLU A 82 8.16 -18.47 -3.70
N GLY A 83 7.54 -17.60 -4.49
CA GLY A 83 6.18 -17.81 -4.99
C GLY A 83 6.00 -17.28 -6.40
N SER A 84 4.80 -17.41 -6.96
CA SER A 84 4.55 -16.98 -8.36
C SER A 84 4.86 -15.50 -8.62
N SER A 85 4.86 -14.66 -7.58
CA SER A 85 5.19 -13.23 -7.69
C SER A 85 6.23 -12.75 -6.69
N THR A 86 6.71 -13.60 -5.78
CA THR A 86 7.74 -13.25 -4.77
C THR A 86 9.01 -14.00 -5.12
N LYS A 87 10.13 -13.30 -5.33
CA LYS A 87 11.42 -13.92 -5.64
C LYS A 87 12.28 -14.11 -4.40
N THR A 88 12.32 -13.12 -3.53
CA THR A 88 13.20 -13.15 -2.36
C THR A 88 12.60 -12.27 -1.28
N VAL A 89 12.66 -12.72 -0.03
CA VAL A 89 12.30 -11.96 1.17
C VAL A 89 13.52 -11.97 2.08
N ASN A 90 14.18 -10.83 2.25
CA ASN A 90 15.42 -10.66 3.03
C ASN A 90 15.16 -10.41 4.52
N GLY A 91 13.91 -10.09 4.89
CA GLY A 91 13.41 -9.99 6.26
C GLY A 91 11.91 -9.69 6.24
N SER A 92 11.19 -9.93 7.33
CA SER A 92 9.73 -9.66 7.40
C SER A 92 9.37 -8.53 8.37
N VAL A 93 10.35 -7.90 9.02
CA VAL A 93 10.10 -6.93 10.09
C VAL A 93 10.35 -5.51 9.58
N ILE A 94 9.36 -4.63 9.74
CA ILE A 94 9.54 -3.19 9.60
C ILE A 94 9.83 -2.61 11.00
N PRO A 95 11.00 -2.00 11.25
CA PRO A 95 11.27 -1.34 12.52
C PRO A 95 10.25 -0.24 12.84
N ALA A 96 10.14 0.13 14.11
CA ALA A 96 9.38 1.31 14.53
C ALA A 96 9.77 2.55 13.69
N HIS A 97 8.79 3.21 13.06
CA HIS A 97 9.03 4.33 12.14
C HIS A 97 9.99 4.02 10.99
N GLY A 98 10.13 2.74 10.64
CA GLY A 98 10.98 2.26 9.55
C GLY A 98 10.21 2.05 8.24
N PHE A 99 10.97 1.72 7.22
CA PHE A 99 10.52 1.52 5.85
C PHE A 99 10.85 0.10 5.36
N TYR A 100 10.01 -0.42 4.48
CA TYR A 100 10.17 -1.71 3.85
C TYR A 100 10.09 -1.57 2.34
N LEU A 101 11.20 -1.79 1.65
CA LEU A 101 11.42 -1.57 0.23
C LEU A 101 11.24 -2.87 -0.55
N LEU A 102 10.32 -2.85 -1.51
CA LEU A 102 10.06 -3.93 -2.44
C LEU A 102 10.53 -3.51 -3.83
N GLU A 103 11.48 -4.25 -4.41
CA GLU A 103 11.98 -3.99 -5.77
C GLU A 103 11.51 -5.03 -6.77
N ARG A 104 11.28 -4.57 -8.00
CA ARG A 104 10.88 -5.46 -9.08
C ARG A 104 12.09 -6.14 -9.72
N THR A 105 11.94 -7.44 -9.95
CA THR A 105 12.81 -8.36 -10.70
C THR A 105 14.19 -8.65 -10.12
N ASP A 106 14.90 -7.68 -9.59
CA ASP A 106 16.18 -7.83 -8.90
C ASP A 106 16.39 -6.66 -7.92
N ASP A 107 17.49 -6.70 -7.18
CA ASP A 107 17.88 -5.75 -6.12
C ASP A 107 18.89 -4.72 -6.67
N ASN A 108 18.55 -4.08 -7.79
CA ASN A 108 19.36 -3.02 -8.40
C ASN A 108 18.52 -1.81 -8.85
N THR A 109 17.23 -1.76 -8.54
CA THR A 109 16.38 -0.60 -8.84
C THR A 109 16.89 0.61 -8.07
N VAL A 110 17.12 0.45 -6.76
CA VAL A 110 17.85 1.37 -5.90
C VAL A 110 19.24 0.77 -5.64
N SER A 111 20.18 1.07 -6.52
CA SER A 111 21.47 0.37 -6.62
C SER A 111 22.40 0.47 -5.41
N ASP A 112 22.14 1.40 -4.50
CA ASP A 112 22.94 1.69 -3.30
C ASP A 112 22.19 1.44 -1.97
N ILE A 113 20.97 0.90 -2.03
CA ILE A 113 20.14 0.58 -0.86
C ILE A 113 19.52 -0.80 -1.06
N ASP A 114 19.87 -1.75 -0.19
CA ASP A 114 19.33 -3.12 -0.27
C ASP A 114 17.79 -3.14 -0.13
N ALA A 115 17.12 -3.87 -1.00
CA ALA A 115 15.70 -4.18 -0.89
C ALA A 115 15.44 -5.20 0.23
N ASP A 116 14.31 -5.05 0.92
CA ASP A 116 13.85 -6.07 1.87
C ASP A 116 13.12 -7.22 1.16
N LEU A 117 12.60 -6.97 -0.05
CA LEU A 117 11.91 -7.97 -0.85
C LEU A 117 12.09 -7.71 -2.34
N VAL A 118 12.35 -8.77 -3.10
CA VAL A 118 12.33 -8.75 -4.57
C VAL A 118 11.07 -9.45 -5.08
N TYR A 119 10.31 -8.79 -5.95
CA TYR A 119 9.08 -9.31 -6.52
C TYR A 119 9.11 -9.45 -8.04
N THR A 120 8.08 -10.06 -8.60
CA THR A 120 7.78 -10.03 -10.04
C THR A 120 6.32 -9.67 -10.29
N GLY A 121 6.05 -9.14 -11.47
CA GLY A 121 4.77 -8.53 -11.78
C GLY A 121 4.95 -7.05 -12.11
N LEU A 122 4.10 -6.52 -12.98
CA LEU A 122 4.21 -5.16 -13.50
C LEU A 122 3.25 -4.25 -12.73
N LEU A 123 3.70 -3.05 -12.38
CA LEU A 123 2.82 -1.92 -12.10
C LEU A 123 2.43 -1.27 -13.43
N SER A 124 1.15 -1.31 -13.79
CA SER A 124 0.70 -0.70 -15.04
C SER A 124 0.86 0.83 -14.95
N ASN A 125 1.56 1.45 -15.92
CA ASN A 125 1.61 2.91 -16.04
C ASN A 125 0.24 3.57 -16.22
N LYS A 126 -0.81 2.79 -16.52
CA LYS A 126 -2.20 3.28 -16.57
C LYS A 126 -2.88 3.34 -15.21
N GLY A 127 -2.22 2.89 -14.15
CA GLY A 127 -2.80 2.70 -12.83
C GLY A 127 -3.16 1.24 -12.54
N VAL A 128 -3.01 0.85 -11.27
CA VAL A 128 -3.56 -0.36 -10.64
C VAL A 128 -3.97 -0.01 -9.21
N SER A 129 -4.90 -0.78 -8.64
CA SER A 129 -5.17 -0.72 -7.20
C SER A 129 -4.26 -1.68 -6.45
N LEU A 130 -3.62 -1.20 -5.39
CA LEU A 130 -2.86 -2.00 -4.44
C LEU A 130 -3.68 -2.18 -3.17
N VAL A 131 -3.63 -3.39 -2.60
CA VAL A 131 -4.30 -3.72 -1.34
C VAL A 131 -3.32 -4.44 -0.43
N LEU A 132 -3.03 -3.85 0.72
CA LEU A 132 -2.25 -4.43 1.80
C LEU A 132 -3.19 -5.06 2.82
N ARG A 133 -2.93 -6.31 3.19
CA ARG A 133 -3.71 -7.05 4.19
C ARG A 133 -2.82 -7.64 5.26
N ASP A 134 -3.34 -7.69 6.48
CA ASP A 134 -2.67 -8.34 7.61
C ASP A 134 -2.78 -9.87 7.53
N GLU A 135 -2.20 -10.55 8.52
CA GLU A 135 -2.19 -12.01 8.63
C GLU A 135 -3.59 -12.64 8.80
N ARG A 136 -4.61 -11.82 9.05
CA ARG A 136 -6.01 -12.22 9.21
C ARG A 136 -6.85 -11.85 7.98
N ASP A 137 -6.20 -11.49 6.87
CA ASP A 137 -6.82 -11.04 5.61
C ASP A 137 -7.62 -9.73 5.73
N VAL A 138 -7.38 -8.95 6.81
CA VAL A 138 -8.02 -7.65 7.02
C VAL A 138 -7.25 -6.59 6.23
N ILE A 139 -7.98 -5.74 5.48
CA ILE A 139 -7.37 -4.61 4.77
C ILE A 139 -6.76 -3.64 5.78
N VAL A 140 -5.46 -3.38 5.61
CA VAL A 140 -4.69 -2.43 6.41
C VAL A 140 -4.61 -1.08 5.69
N ASP A 141 -4.28 -1.10 4.40
CA ASP A 141 -4.21 0.09 3.55
C ASP A 141 -4.46 -0.25 2.08
N THR A 142 -4.76 0.78 1.29
CA THR A 142 -4.90 0.67 -0.17
C THR A 142 -4.16 1.82 -0.86
N THR A 143 -4.01 1.68 -2.17
CA THR A 143 -3.69 2.79 -3.06
C THR A 143 -4.54 2.70 -4.31
N ASN A 144 -4.99 3.86 -4.81
CA ASN A 144 -5.66 3.97 -6.12
C ASN A 144 -6.89 3.04 -6.24
N ASN A 145 -7.72 3.02 -5.20
CA ASN A 145 -8.82 2.05 -5.04
C ASN A 145 -9.95 2.18 -6.08
N ASP A 146 -10.02 3.28 -6.82
CA ASP A 146 -10.93 3.42 -7.96
C ASP A 146 -10.43 2.69 -9.23
N GLY A 147 -9.19 2.18 -9.20
CA GLY A 147 -8.54 1.52 -10.33
C GLY A 147 -8.26 2.45 -11.50
N GLY A 148 -8.32 3.76 -11.27
CA GLY A 148 -8.07 4.81 -12.24
C GLY A 148 -6.60 5.00 -12.55
N ALA A 149 -6.28 6.10 -13.24
CA ALA A 149 -4.90 6.52 -13.45
C ALA A 149 -4.24 6.89 -12.12
N TRP A 150 -2.93 6.66 -12.01
CA TRP A 150 -2.15 7.12 -10.87
C TRP A 150 -2.40 8.61 -10.61
N THR A 151 -2.67 8.96 -9.35
CA THR A 151 -2.98 10.33 -8.94
C THR A 151 -1.75 11.21 -8.85
N ALA A 152 -0.57 10.59 -8.77
CA ALA A 152 0.74 11.23 -8.66
C ALA A 152 1.85 10.34 -9.24
N GLY A 153 3.09 10.80 -9.13
CA GLY A 153 4.26 10.24 -9.82
C GLY A 153 4.29 10.65 -11.29
N THR A 154 5.42 10.40 -11.96
CA THR A 154 5.60 10.80 -13.36
C THR A 154 6.35 9.76 -14.18
N ALA A 155 6.15 9.78 -15.49
CA ALA A 155 6.97 9.05 -16.45
C ALA A 155 8.06 9.95 -17.05
N GLY A 156 8.95 9.38 -17.86
CA GLY A 156 10.18 10.04 -18.34
C GLY A 156 10.07 11.32 -19.20
N LYS A 157 8.87 11.85 -19.47
CA LYS A 157 8.67 13.11 -20.23
C LYS A 157 8.21 14.29 -19.37
N ALA A 158 8.10 14.11 -18.05
CA ALA A 158 7.73 15.17 -17.13
C ALA A 158 8.91 16.09 -16.82
N GLU A 159 8.62 17.23 -16.17
CA GLU A 159 9.63 18.19 -15.70
C GLU A 159 10.58 17.55 -14.68
N VAL A 160 10.02 16.83 -13.70
CA VAL A 160 10.75 15.86 -12.88
C VAL A 160 10.41 14.49 -13.44
N PRO A 161 11.27 13.87 -14.29
CA PRO A 161 10.97 12.60 -14.94
C PRO A 161 11.11 11.43 -13.97
N TYR A 162 10.29 10.39 -14.11
CA TYR A 162 10.36 9.19 -13.25
C TYR A 162 10.24 9.51 -11.75
N ALA A 163 9.48 10.55 -11.41
CA ALA A 163 9.18 10.87 -10.02
C ALA A 163 8.30 9.77 -9.44
N SER A 164 8.64 9.27 -8.26
CA SER A 164 7.77 8.38 -7.52
C SER A 164 6.49 9.09 -7.07
N MET A 165 5.47 8.28 -6.81
CA MET A 165 4.22 8.70 -6.18
C MET A 165 4.37 8.49 -4.67
N GLU A 166 4.34 9.57 -3.90
CA GLU A 166 4.62 9.60 -2.47
C GLU A 166 3.36 9.96 -1.67
N ARG A 167 3.15 9.29 -0.54
CA ARG A 167 2.08 9.61 0.41
C ARG A 167 2.43 10.88 1.19
N ILE A 168 1.47 11.81 1.31
CA ILE A 168 1.67 13.12 1.96
C ILE A 168 1.65 13.00 3.49
N ASP A 169 0.65 12.33 4.06
CA ASP A 169 0.57 12.04 5.49
C ASP A 169 0.33 10.54 5.69
N PRO A 170 1.34 9.76 6.10
CA PRO A 170 1.19 8.33 6.35
C PRO A 170 0.24 8.03 7.52
N ARG A 171 -0.12 9.01 8.36
CA ARG A 171 -1.10 8.84 9.44
C ARG A 171 -2.54 8.82 8.91
N VAL A 172 -2.72 9.21 7.66
CA VAL A 172 -3.99 9.18 6.93
C VAL A 172 -3.93 8.03 5.92
N GLY A 173 -5.00 7.22 5.88
CA GLY A 173 -5.12 6.15 4.89
C GLY A 173 -5.32 6.67 3.45
N ASP A 174 -5.64 5.76 2.54
CA ASP A 174 -5.86 6.08 1.13
C ASP A 174 -6.98 7.07 0.88
N THR A 175 -6.60 8.26 0.40
CA THR A 175 -7.53 9.25 -0.12
C THR A 175 -6.92 9.91 -1.36
N LEU A 176 -7.76 10.36 -2.29
CA LEU A 176 -7.30 10.99 -3.53
C LEU A 176 -6.38 12.21 -3.32
N GLY A 177 -6.49 12.88 -2.17
CA GLY A 177 -5.69 14.06 -1.84
C GLY A 177 -4.47 13.78 -0.96
N ASN A 178 -4.16 12.52 -0.65
CA ASN A 178 -3.03 12.15 0.22
C ASN A 178 -1.82 11.60 -0.55
N TRP A 179 -1.65 12.05 -1.79
CA TRP A 179 -0.62 11.59 -2.70
C TRP A 179 -0.08 12.76 -3.55
N ALA A 180 1.23 12.84 -3.71
CA ALA A 180 1.91 13.80 -4.56
C ALA A 180 3.16 13.18 -5.20
N SER A 181 3.67 13.80 -6.26
CA SER A 181 4.92 13.33 -6.90
C SER A 181 6.12 13.82 -6.11
N ASN A 182 7.23 13.06 -6.09
CA ASN A 182 8.50 13.54 -5.56
C ASN A 182 8.86 14.94 -6.11
N ASP A 183 9.39 15.81 -5.25
CA ASP A 183 9.64 17.22 -5.54
C ASP A 183 10.86 17.49 -6.45
N GLY A 184 11.66 16.44 -6.76
CA GLY A 184 12.89 16.52 -7.55
C GLY A 184 14.09 17.17 -6.82
N GLN A 185 13.94 17.54 -5.55
CA GLN A 185 14.95 18.18 -4.73
C GLN A 185 15.36 17.29 -3.56
N THR A 186 14.39 16.79 -2.81
CA THR A 186 14.54 15.86 -1.69
C THR A 186 14.50 14.44 -2.25
N ARG A 187 15.66 13.78 -2.26
CA ARG A 187 15.87 12.52 -2.98
C ARG A 187 16.77 11.61 -2.18
N ASN A 188 16.54 10.30 -2.28
CA ASN A 188 17.41 9.27 -1.72
C ASN A 188 17.66 8.14 -2.71
N GLY A 189 18.85 7.55 -2.67
CA GLY A 189 19.26 6.43 -3.51
C GLY A 189 19.65 6.80 -4.96
N LEU A 190 20.29 5.84 -5.62
CA LEU A 190 20.81 5.92 -6.98
C LEU A 190 20.15 4.84 -7.86
N ASP A 191 19.86 5.17 -9.12
CA ASP A 191 19.40 4.19 -10.09
C ASP A 191 20.54 3.23 -10.54
N ALA A 192 20.21 2.21 -11.33
CA ALA A 192 21.19 1.23 -11.83
C ALA A 192 22.34 1.81 -12.68
N LYS A 193 22.30 3.10 -13.07
CA LYS A 193 23.39 3.81 -13.76
C LYS A 193 24.18 4.72 -12.81
N GLY A 194 23.80 4.80 -11.54
CA GLY A 194 24.43 5.64 -10.52
C GLY A 194 23.93 7.08 -10.51
N ASP A 195 22.81 7.38 -11.19
CA ASP A 195 22.20 8.72 -11.19
C ASP A 195 21.18 8.83 -10.03
N PRO A 196 21.01 10.02 -9.40
CA PRO A 196 20.05 10.18 -8.31
C PRO A 196 18.60 9.88 -8.72
N LEU A 197 17.89 9.10 -7.90
CA LEU A 197 16.47 8.81 -8.08
C LEU A 197 15.61 10.04 -7.79
N ASN A 198 14.49 10.21 -8.50
CA ASN A 198 13.44 11.17 -8.11
C ASN A 198 12.42 10.47 -7.21
N GLY A 199 12.89 10.06 -6.03
CA GLY A 199 12.10 9.42 -4.98
C GLY A 199 12.88 9.39 -3.68
N THR A 200 12.29 8.84 -2.63
CA THR A 200 12.85 8.80 -1.27
C THR A 200 12.82 7.40 -0.66
N PRO A 201 13.26 6.34 -1.37
CA PRO A 201 13.28 4.99 -0.79
C PRO A 201 14.08 4.99 0.51
N LYS A 202 13.52 4.36 1.54
CA LYS A 202 14.01 4.25 2.92
C LYS A 202 14.16 5.58 3.67
N GLU A 203 13.54 6.66 3.21
CA GLU A 203 13.59 7.99 3.85
C GLU A 203 12.20 8.66 3.90
N GLU A 204 12.09 9.76 4.67
CA GLU A 204 10.83 10.53 4.73
C GLU A 204 10.48 11.11 3.34
N ASN A 205 9.23 10.88 2.90
CA ASN A 205 8.72 11.40 1.63
C ASN A 205 8.94 12.91 1.49
N SER A 206 9.36 13.34 0.31
CA SER A 206 9.60 14.76 -0.02
C SER A 206 8.37 15.65 0.19
N VAL A 207 7.19 15.05 0.10
CA VAL A 207 5.88 15.71 0.21
C VAL A 207 5.27 15.62 1.62
N PHE A 208 6.02 15.14 2.62
CA PHE A 208 5.48 14.97 3.95
C PHE A 208 4.96 16.29 4.55
N GLY A 209 3.67 16.31 4.91
CA GLY A 209 3.01 17.47 5.52
C GLY A 209 2.72 18.66 4.59
N SER A 210 2.82 18.47 3.26
CA SER A 210 2.50 19.49 2.23
C SER A 210 1.01 19.78 2.10
#